data_AF-A0A7G7BWG9-F1
#
_entry.id   AF-A0A7G7BWG9-F1
#
_cell.length_a   1.000
_cell.length_b   1.000
_cell.length_c   1.000
_cell.angle_alpha   90.00
_cell.angle_beta   90.00
_cell.angle_gamma   90.00
#
_symmetry.space_group_name_H-M   'P 1'
#
loop_
_entity.id
_entity.type
_entity.pdbx_description
1 polymer ?
#
loop_
_entity_poly.entity_id
_entity_poly.type
_entity_poly.pdbx_seq_one_letter_code
_entity_poly.pdbx_strand_id
1 'polypeptide(L)'
;MESDTATFPPHPIRGVRAVYARQASCPSDFAEVTVDFEPWERGVTFETAADLAVDGDDDPEWQAECQAAFEAGVRDELTQSGTGLSPAAAVVLRRMRFHSVDSHPRAFRQAGRVAVRDALAAAHRPDVGGK
;
A
#
# COMPACT_ATOMS: atom_id res chain seq x y z
N MET A 1 15.14 22.59 20.42
CA MET A 1 13.77 22.47 19.85
C MET A 1 13.82 21.27 18.93
N GLU A 2 13.78 20.08 19.52
CA GLU A 2 13.62 18.84 18.76
C GLU A 2 12.13 18.72 18.52
N SER A 3 11.67 19.19 17.36
CA SER A 3 10.32 18.89 16.91
C SER A 3 10.27 17.37 16.76
N ASP A 4 9.63 16.70 17.72
CA ASP A 4 9.30 15.28 17.65
C ASP A 4 8.56 15.06 16.34
N THR A 5 9.32 14.65 15.32
CA THR A 5 8.79 14.52 13.96
C THR A 5 8.03 13.22 14.00
N ALA A 6 6.74 13.31 14.27
CA ALA A 6 5.87 12.14 14.33
C ALA A 6 6.12 11.26 13.10
N THR A 7 6.33 9.97 13.36
CA THR A 7 6.62 8.99 12.32
C THR A 7 5.34 8.35 11.81
N PHE A 8 5.32 7.98 10.53
CA PHE A 8 4.25 7.20 9.95
C PHE A 8 4.70 5.75 9.71
N PRO A 9 3.92 4.74 10.14
CA PRO A 9 2.69 4.84 10.94
C PRO A 9 2.96 5.01 12.45
N PRO A 10 2.10 5.71 13.21
CA PRO A 10 2.27 5.90 14.66
C PRO A 10 1.97 4.64 15.50
N HIS A 11 1.17 3.72 14.96
CA HIS A 11 0.84 2.41 15.52
C HIS A 11 0.60 1.43 14.36
N PRO A 12 0.69 0.10 14.54
CA PRO A 12 0.45 -0.84 13.46
C PRO A 12 -0.96 -0.71 12.89
N ILE A 13 -1.06 -0.60 11.57
CA ILE A 13 -2.31 -0.51 10.80
C ILE A 13 -2.38 -1.74 9.91
N ARG A 14 -3.26 -2.68 10.25
CA ARG A 14 -3.35 -3.97 9.59
C ARG A 14 -4.59 -4.08 8.71
N GLY A 15 -4.51 -4.87 7.65
CA GLY A 15 -5.61 -5.18 6.75
C GLY A 15 -6.04 -4.01 5.87
N VAL A 16 -5.13 -3.10 5.54
CA VAL A 16 -5.41 -1.96 4.65
C VAL A 16 -5.67 -2.50 3.25
N ARG A 17 -6.94 -2.45 2.84
CA ARG A 17 -7.37 -2.95 1.53
C ARG A 17 -7.44 -1.78 0.53
N ALA A 18 -6.48 -1.74 -0.38
CA ALA A 18 -6.45 -0.76 -1.45
C ALA A 18 -6.98 -1.37 -2.75
N VAL A 19 -8.01 -0.74 -3.30
CA VAL A 19 -8.60 -1.10 -4.59
C VAL A 19 -8.46 0.06 -5.53
N TYR A 20 -7.78 -0.16 -6.64
CA TYR A 20 -7.79 0.74 -7.77
C TYR A 20 -8.61 0.10 -8.89
N ALA A 21 -9.76 0.70 -9.19
CA ALA A 21 -10.63 0.28 -10.27
C ALA A 21 -11.00 1.51 -11.11
N ARG A 22 -10.46 1.62 -12.33
CA ARG A 22 -10.83 2.68 -13.27
C ARG A 22 -11.68 2.09 -14.39
N GLN A 23 -12.99 2.29 -14.30
CA GLN A 23 -13.94 2.02 -15.39
C GLN A 23 -14.14 3.29 -16.22
N ALA A 24 -13.12 3.74 -16.96
CA ALA A 24 -13.28 4.93 -17.81
C ALA A 24 -13.80 4.59 -19.22
N SER A 25 -13.36 3.47 -19.79
CA SER A 25 -13.87 2.81 -21.00
C SER A 25 -12.86 1.70 -21.33
N CYS A 26 -13.32 0.52 -21.73
CA CYS A 26 -12.51 -0.68 -21.97
C CYS A 26 -11.13 -0.38 -22.61
N PRO A 27 -10.01 -0.93 -22.08
CA PRO A 27 -9.88 -1.84 -20.94
C PRO A 27 -10.04 -1.15 -19.58
N SER A 28 -10.46 -1.89 -18.56
CA SER A 28 -10.55 -1.38 -17.19
C SER A 28 -9.18 -1.48 -16.54
N ASP A 29 -8.76 -0.50 -15.74
CA ASP A 29 -7.58 -0.70 -14.89
C ASP A 29 -8.07 -1.31 -13.57
N PHE A 30 -7.61 -2.52 -13.21
CA PHE A 30 -7.95 -3.13 -11.92
C PHE A 30 -6.71 -3.61 -11.17
N ALA A 31 -6.58 -3.23 -9.91
CA ALA A 31 -5.65 -3.80 -8.95
C ALA A 31 -6.26 -3.79 -7.56
N GLU A 32 -6.17 -4.90 -6.85
CA GLU A 32 -6.56 -5.00 -5.45
C GLU A 32 -5.43 -5.62 -4.64
N VAL A 33 -5.07 -4.97 -3.54
CA VAL A 33 -4.03 -5.41 -2.62
C VAL A 33 -4.47 -5.23 -1.19
N THR A 34 -4.00 -6.11 -0.32
CA THR A 34 -4.12 -5.98 1.13
C THR A 34 -2.73 -5.92 1.73
N VAL A 35 -2.48 -4.86 2.49
CA VAL A 35 -1.19 -4.61 3.13
C VAL A 35 -1.36 -4.25 4.60
N ASP A 36 -0.32 -4.54 5.37
CA ASP A 36 -0.16 -4.04 6.73
C ASP A 36 0.93 -2.96 6.73
N PHE A 37 0.72 -1.88 7.47
CA PHE A 37 1.72 -0.85 7.74
C PHE A 37 2.14 -0.98 9.20
N GLU A 38 3.37 -1.42 9.44
CA GLU A 38 3.94 -1.55 10.78
C GLU A 38 4.96 -0.42 11.04
N PRO A 39 5.05 0.11 12.27
CA PRO A 39 6.07 1.09 12.61
C PRO A 39 7.46 0.45 12.48
N TRP A 40 8.38 1.15 11.83
CA TRP A 40 9.72 0.65 11.53
C TRP A 40 10.80 1.72 11.77
N GLU A 41 12.06 1.40 11.49
CA GLU A 41 13.13 2.41 11.43
C GLU A 41 12.86 3.42 10.31
N ARG A 42 13.53 4.58 10.36
CA ARG A 42 13.32 5.65 9.38
C ARG A 42 13.53 5.13 7.96
N GLY A 43 12.54 5.34 7.11
CA GLY A 43 12.47 4.80 5.75
C GLY A 43 11.18 4.04 5.50
N VAL A 44 11.11 3.42 4.32
CA VAL A 44 10.00 2.52 3.97
C VAL A 44 10.63 1.22 3.50
N THR A 45 10.41 0.16 4.27
CA THR A 45 10.76 -1.21 3.88
C THR A 45 9.52 -1.92 3.35
N PHE A 46 9.71 -2.79 2.36
CA PHE A 46 8.65 -3.60 1.78
C PHE A 46 8.98 -5.06 2.00
N GLU A 47 8.01 -5.78 2.54
CA GLU A 47 8.12 -7.19 2.82
C GLU A 47 6.90 -7.92 2.27
N THR A 48 7.10 -9.15 1.82
CA THR A 48 6.00 -10.04 1.44
C THR A 48 5.74 -10.98 2.61
N ALA A 49 4.47 -11.13 2.98
CA ALA A 49 4.11 -12.11 3.99
C ALA A 49 4.44 -13.52 3.50
N ALA A 50 4.93 -14.38 4.39
CA ALA A 50 5.21 -15.78 4.04
C ALA A 50 3.97 -16.54 3.53
N ASP A 51 2.78 -16.10 3.94
CA ASP A 51 1.47 -16.61 3.50
C ASP A 51 0.80 -15.64 2.51
N LEU A 52 1.60 -15.02 1.62
CA LEU A 52 1.08 -14.10 0.61
C LEU A 52 0.03 -14.81 -0.24
N ALA A 53 -1.22 -14.36 -0.14
CA ALA A 53 -2.30 -14.86 -0.97
C ALA A 53 -2.29 -14.14 -2.32
N VAL A 54 -1.96 -14.85 -3.39
CA VAL A 54 -2.06 -14.35 -4.76
C VAL A 54 -3.28 -14.96 -5.43
N ASP A 55 -4.21 -14.11 -5.87
CA ASP A 55 -5.41 -14.49 -6.63
C ASP A 55 -5.26 -13.97 -8.05
N GLY A 56 -4.87 -14.82 -9.01
CA GLY A 56 -4.69 -14.43 -10.41
C GLY A 56 -3.50 -15.12 -11.08
N ASP A 57 -2.77 -14.36 -11.91
CA ASP A 57 -1.67 -14.89 -12.72
C ASP A 57 -0.47 -15.31 -11.85
N ASP A 58 0.10 -16.48 -12.14
CA ASP A 58 1.19 -17.10 -11.37
C ASP A 58 2.57 -16.70 -11.91
N ASP A 59 2.66 -15.83 -12.93
CA ASP A 59 3.95 -15.42 -13.48
C ASP A 59 4.78 -14.62 -12.44
N PRO A 60 5.93 -15.16 -12.00
CA PRO A 60 6.71 -14.56 -10.92
C PRO A 60 7.42 -13.27 -11.36
N GLU A 61 7.77 -13.13 -12.64
CA GLU A 61 8.38 -11.92 -13.17
C GLU A 61 7.37 -10.77 -13.15
N TRP A 62 6.14 -11.04 -13.61
CA TRP A 62 5.03 -10.09 -13.59
C TRP A 62 4.62 -9.69 -12.18
N GLN A 63 4.57 -10.66 -11.25
CA GLN A 63 4.33 -10.38 -9.85
C GLN A 63 5.40 -9.46 -9.27
N ALA A 64 6.67 -9.70 -9.55
CA ALA A 64 7.77 -8.84 -9.11
C ALA A 64 7.67 -7.43 -9.69
N GLU A 65 7.32 -7.29 -10.98
CA GLU A 65 7.08 -5.97 -11.59
C GLU A 65 5.91 -5.23 -10.93
N CYS A 66 4.81 -5.92 -10.63
CA CYS A 66 3.65 -5.34 -9.97
C CYS A 66 3.96 -4.95 -8.51
N GLN A 67 4.74 -5.76 -7.79
CA GLN A 67 5.21 -5.46 -6.44
C GLN A 67 6.13 -4.22 -6.45
N ALA A 68 7.09 -4.16 -7.38
CA ALA A 68 7.97 -3.00 -7.53
C ALA A 68 7.18 -1.73 -7.88
N ALA A 69 6.16 -1.85 -8.74
CA ALA A 69 5.31 -0.73 -9.09
C ALA A 69 4.44 -0.27 -7.91
N PHE A 70 3.90 -1.20 -7.12
CA PHE A 70 3.19 -0.91 -5.87
C PHE A 70 4.09 -0.18 -4.87
N GLU A 71 5.30 -0.68 -4.64
CA GLU A 71 6.31 -0.06 -3.77
C GLU A 71 6.62 1.38 -4.21
N ALA A 72 6.84 1.59 -5.51
CA ALA A 72 7.08 2.92 -6.05
C ALA A 72 5.88 3.85 -5.81
N GLY A 73 4.65 3.33 -5.91
CA GLY A 73 3.42 4.08 -5.65
C GLY A 73 3.29 4.54 -4.20
N VAL A 74 3.59 3.65 -3.25
CA VAL A 74 3.58 3.95 -1.82
C VAL A 74 4.63 5.00 -1.46
N ARG A 75 5.89 4.83 -1.92
CA ARG A 75 6.98 5.79 -1.63
C ARG A 75 6.69 7.18 -2.19
N ASP A 76 6.17 7.21 -3.41
CA ASP A 76 5.83 8.44 -4.10
C ASP A 76 4.69 9.17 -3.37
N GLU A 77 3.64 8.45 -2.94
CA GLU A 77 2.56 9.05 -2.16
C GLU A 77 3.02 9.53 -0.79
N LEU A 78 3.87 8.78 -0.08
CA LEU A 78 4.42 9.22 1.21
C LEU A 78 5.24 10.50 1.06
N THR A 79 5.97 10.63 -0.05
CA THR A 79 6.74 11.85 -0.37
C THR A 79 5.82 13.01 -0.75
N GLN A 80 4.76 12.77 -1.53
CA GLN A 80 3.83 13.80 -1.99
C GLN A 80 2.80 14.23 -0.95
N SER A 81 2.42 13.35 -0.03
CA SER A 81 1.35 13.61 0.95
C SER A 81 1.66 14.78 1.87
N GLY A 82 2.93 15.19 1.97
CA GLY A 82 3.33 16.43 2.64
C GLY A 82 2.89 16.51 4.10
N THR A 83 2.65 15.36 4.75
CA THR A 83 2.05 15.25 6.08
C THR A 83 2.95 15.79 7.20
N GLY A 84 4.18 16.18 6.89
CA GLY A 84 5.20 16.53 7.87
C GLY A 84 5.71 15.32 8.68
N LEU A 85 5.18 14.12 8.41
CA LEU A 85 5.58 12.89 9.07
C LEU A 85 6.82 12.31 8.38
N SER A 86 7.76 11.81 9.17
CA SER A 86 8.87 11.02 8.62
C SER A 86 8.36 9.62 8.31
N PRO A 87 8.49 9.11 7.07
CA PRO A 87 8.16 7.72 6.79
C PRO A 87 9.10 6.81 7.58
N ALA A 88 8.53 5.93 8.38
CA ALA A 88 9.23 4.93 9.18
C ALA A 88 8.32 3.70 9.26
N ALA A 89 8.12 3.06 8.10
CA ALA A 89 7.08 2.07 7.88
C ALA A 89 7.64 0.79 7.27
N ALA A 90 7.25 -0.35 7.81
CA ALA A 90 7.33 -1.64 7.14
C ALA A 90 5.98 -1.92 6.48
N VAL A 91 5.99 -2.12 5.16
CA VAL A 91 4.79 -2.42 4.38
C VAL A 91 4.80 -3.90 4.07
N VAL A 92 3.95 -4.64 4.76
CA VAL A 92 3.83 -6.10 4.62
C VAL A 92 2.69 -6.43 3.67
N LEU A 93 3.02 -6.98 2.51
CA LEU A 93 2.04 -7.40 1.52
C LEU A 93 1.45 -8.75 1.91
N ARG A 94 0.13 -8.78 2.13
CA ARG A 94 -0.62 -9.95 2.61
C ARG A 94 -1.41 -10.62 1.51
N ARG A 95 -1.96 -9.82 0.59
CA ARG A 95 -2.76 -10.33 -0.53
C ARG A 95 -2.57 -9.47 -1.76
N MET A 96 -2.43 -10.11 -2.91
CA MET A 96 -2.52 -9.47 -4.21
C MET A 96 -3.60 -10.16 -5.04
N ARG A 97 -4.38 -9.36 -5.76
CA ARG A 97 -5.37 -9.86 -6.70
C ARG A 97 -5.15 -9.25 -8.07
N PHE A 98 -4.98 -10.13 -9.05
CA PHE A 98 -4.75 -9.83 -10.45
C PHE A 98 -5.95 -10.23 -11.29
N HIS A 99 -6.24 -9.44 -12.31
CA HIS A 99 -7.15 -9.78 -13.38
C HIS A 99 -6.33 -9.90 -14.67
N SER A 100 -6.42 -11.04 -15.34
CA SER A 100 -5.55 -11.40 -16.48
C SER A 100 -5.61 -10.45 -17.67
N VAL A 101 -6.64 -9.62 -17.78
CA VAL A 101 -6.84 -8.68 -18.91
C VAL A 101 -6.67 -7.21 -18.50
N ASP A 102 -6.86 -6.91 -17.21
CA ASP A 102 -7.09 -5.53 -16.73
C ASP A 102 -6.04 -5.09 -15.69
N SER A 103 -5.27 -6.03 -15.14
CA SER A 103 -4.20 -5.73 -14.19
C SER A 103 -2.88 -5.45 -14.89
N HIS A 104 -2.27 -4.31 -14.58
CA HIS A 104 -0.97 -3.89 -15.09
C HIS A 104 -0.17 -3.16 -14.00
N PRO A 105 1.17 -3.08 -14.08
CA PRO A 105 2.01 -2.44 -13.07
C PRO A 105 1.57 -1.01 -12.72
N ARG A 106 1.05 -0.25 -13.69
CA ARG A 106 0.51 1.09 -13.46
C ARG A 106 -0.69 1.11 -12.50
N ALA A 107 -1.57 0.11 -12.60
CA ALA A 107 -2.71 -0.04 -11.68
C ALA A 107 -2.22 -0.34 -10.26
N PHE A 108 -1.21 -1.19 -10.10
CA PHE A 108 -0.59 -1.49 -8.80
C PHE A 108 0.13 -0.28 -8.20
N ARG A 109 0.81 0.52 -9.00
CA ARG A 109 1.37 1.80 -8.54
C ARG A 109 0.29 2.72 -7.98
N GLN A 110 -0.85 2.80 -8.65
CA GLN A 110 -1.96 3.61 -8.18
C GLN A 110 -2.61 3.01 -6.92
N ALA A 111 -2.73 1.69 -6.83
CA ALA A 111 -3.16 1.00 -5.61
C ALA A 111 -2.21 1.28 -4.43
N GLY A 112 -0.90 1.39 -4.66
CA GLY A 112 0.09 1.81 -3.66
C GLY A 112 -0.20 3.19 -3.09
N ARG A 113 -0.52 4.16 -3.94
CA ARG A 113 -0.95 5.49 -3.48
C ARG A 113 -2.24 5.42 -2.65
N VAL A 114 -3.22 4.65 -3.12
CA VAL A 114 -4.49 4.47 -2.40
C VAL A 114 -4.25 3.84 -1.04
N ALA A 115 -3.36 2.84 -0.93
CA ALA A 115 -3.02 2.20 0.34
C ALA A 115 -2.45 3.20 1.35
N VAL A 116 -1.54 4.08 0.95
CA VAL A 116 -0.99 5.13 1.82
C VAL A 116 -2.08 6.09 2.26
N ARG A 117 -2.93 6.55 1.34
CA ARG A 117 -4.03 7.47 1.68
C ARG A 117 -5.01 6.86 2.68
N ASP A 118 -5.36 5.59 2.49
CA ASP A 118 -6.26 4.88 3.40
C ASP A 118 -5.62 4.64 4.76
N ALA A 119 -4.34 4.23 4.78
CA ALA A 119 -3.59 4.06 6.02
C ALA A 119 -3.37 5.38 6.77
N LEU A 120 -3.10 6.48 6.07
CA LEU A 120 -3.08 7.82 6.66
C LEU A 120 -4.46 8.15 7.24
N ALA A 121 -5.55 7.95 6.50
CA ALA A 121 -6.89 8.20 7.01
C ALA A 121 -7.22 7.35 8.25
N ALA A 122 -6.79 6.10 8.28
CA ALA A 122 -6.91 5.21 9.43
C ALA A 122 -6.07 5.68 10.63
N ALA A 123 -4.86 6.17 10.41
CA ALA A 123 -3.99 6.73 11.45
C ALA A 123 -4.56 8.02 12.08
N HIS A 124 -5.25 8.84 11.29
CA HIS A 124 -5.89 10.07 11.76
C HIS A 124 -7.24 9.83 12.45
N ARG A 125 -7.83 8.65 12.30
CA ARG A 125 -8.96 8.25 13.14
C ARG A 125 -8.38 7.72 14.45
N PRO A 126 -8.52 8.44 15.57
CA PRO A 126 -8.25 7.81 16.86
C PRO A 126 -9.14 6.58 16.94
N ASP A 127 -8.55 5.45 17.35
CA ASP A 127 -9.26 4.24 17.71
C ASP A 127 -10.48 4.61 18.57
N VAL A 128 -11.66 4.64 17.95
CA VAL A 128 -12.90 4.57 18.71
C VAL A 128 -13.09 3.09 18.95
N GLY A 129 -12.31 2.55 19.90
CA GLY A 129 -12.54 1.23 20.45
C GLY A 129 -14.01 1.11 20.81
N GLY A 130 -14.69 0.13 20.23
CA GLY A 130 -16.10 -0.08 20.54
C GLY A 130 -16.82 -1.03 19.61
N LYS A 131 -16.73 -2.33 19.90
CA LYS A 131 -17.81 -3.01 20.63
C LYS A 131 -17.41 -4.40 21.10
#